data_AF-A0A9X2EBP7-F1
#
_entry.id   AF-A0A9X2EBP7-F1
#
_cell.length_a   1.000
_cell.length_b   1.000
_cell.length_c   1.000
_cell.angle_alpha   90.00
_cell.angle_beta   90.00
_cell.angle_gamma   90.00
#
_symmetry.space_group_name_H-M   'P 1'
#
loop_
_entity.id
_entity.type
_entity.pdbx_description
1 polymer ?
#
loop_
_entity_poly.entity_id
_entity_poly.type
_entity_poly.pdbx_seq_one_letter_code
_entity_poly.pdbx_strand_id
1 'polypeptide(L)' 'MGEAINGPGGYFGNCLDALADCLHGGFGATPPFTLVWLGRKAVEAKVGTSFLETILGLFAARSIKVVDGDEDD' A
#
# COMPACT_ATOMS: atom_id res chain seq x y z
N MET A 1 -2.34 -0.22 -6.69
CA MET A 1 -1.18 -0.91 -6.09
C MET A 1 -0.56 -1.91 -7.05
N GLY A 2 -1.35 -2.82 -7.63
CA GLY A 2 -0.86 -3.80 -8.60
C GLY A 2 -0.05 -3.22 -9.76
N GLU A 3 -0.55 -2.18 -10.42
CA GLU A 3 0.22 -1.56 -11.50
C GLU A 3 1.49 -0.84 -11.03
N ALA A 4 1.46 -0.27 -9.82
CA ALA A 4 2.61 0.42 -9.24
C ALA A 4 3.73 -0.54 -8.81
N ILE A 5 3.39 -1.78 -8.45
CA ILE A 5 4.35 -2.78 -7.96
C ILE A 5 4.80 -3.75 -9.07
N ASN A 6 3.86 -4.17 -9.92
CA ASN A 6 4.09 -5.25 -10.90
C ASN A 6 3.99 -4.78 -12.37
N GLY A 7 3.90 -3.47 -12.63
CA GLY A 7 3.79 -2.90 -13.97
C GLY A 7 2.36 -2.95 -14.54
N PRO A 8 2.13 -2.45 -15.76
CA PRO A 8 0.78 -2.32 -16.34
C PRO A 8 0.05 -3.67 -16.38
N GLY A 9 -1.20 -3.70 -15.90
CA GLY A 9 -2.02 -4.88 -15.66
C GLY A 9 -1.65 -5.66 -14.40
N GLY A 10 -0.69 -5.19 -13.61
CA GLY A 10 -0.16 -5.88 -12.45
C GLY A 10 -1.22 -6.09 -11.36
N TYR A 11 -1.20 -7.27 -10.75
CA TYR A 11 -2.03 -7.61 -9.60
C TYR A 11 -1.24 -7.46 -8.31
N PHE A 12 -1.84 -6.88 -7.29
CA PHE A 12 -1.29 -6.82 -5.93
C PHE A 12 -2.44 -6.70 -4.92
N GLY A 13 -3.27 -7.75 -4.89
CA GLY A 13 -4.49 -7.83 -4.08
C GLY A 13 -5.71 -7.13 -4.70
N ASN A 14 -6.86 -7.80 -4.70
CA ASN A 14 -8.17 -7.18 -5.01
C ASN A 14 -9.00 -6.86 -3.75
N CYS A 15 -8.55 -7.32 -2.58
CA CYS A 15 -9.17 -7.18 -1.26
C CYS A 15 -8.08 -7.04 -0.19
N LEU A 16 -8.43 -6.61 1.03
CA LEU A 16 -7.46 -6.43 2.14
C LEU A 16 -6.70 -7.72 2.49
N ASP A 17 -7.36 -8.87 2.50
CA ASP A 17 -6.72 -10.18 2.72
C ASP A 17 -5.71 -10.51 1.62
N ALA A 18 -6.10 -10.32 0.35
CA ALA A 18 -5.22 -10.58 -0.78
C ALA A 18 -4.04 -9.59 -0.83
N LEU A 19 -4.24 -8.36 -0.37
CA LEU A 19 -3.16 -7.39 -0.18
C LEU A 19 -2.21 -7.86 0.93
N ALA A 20 -2.74 -8.34 2.05
CA ALA A 20 -1.95 -8.88 3.16
C ALA A 20 -1.06 -10.06 2.73
N ASP A 21 -1.59 -10.93 1.87
CA ASP A 21 -0.88 -12.08 1.30
C ASP A 21 0.22 -11.62 0.34
N CYS A 22 -0.07 -10.67 -0.56
CA CYS A 22 0.94 -10.11 -1.47
C CYS A 22 2.09 -9.42 -0.73
N LEU A 23 1.82 -8.79 0.42
CA LEU A 23 2.82 -8.14 1.28
C LEU A 23 3.69 -9.13 2.07
N HIS A 24 3.30 -10.41 2.16
CA HIS A 24 4.10 -11.45 2.79
C HIS A 24 5.30 -11.89 1.93
N GLY A 25 5.34 -11.48 0.66
CA GLY A 25 6.40 -11.81 -0.29
C GLY A 25 5.95 -12.83 -1.33
N GLY A 26 6.67 -12.89 -2.45
CA GLY A 26 6.38 -13.79 -3.58
C GLY A 26 5.59 -13.15 -4.74
N PHE A 27 5.10 -11.92 -4.59
CA PHE A 27 4.31 -11.19 -5.60
C PHE A 27 4.89 -9.81 -5.96
N GLY A 28 6.22 -9.66 -5.94
CA GLY A 28 6.92 -8.46 -6.40
C GLY A 28 7.73 -7.77 -5.31
N ALA A 29 7.09 -7.15 -4.33
CA ALA A 29 7.77 -6.43 -3.24
C ALA A 29 7.98 -7.35 -2.02
N THR A 30 9.25 -7.53 -1.62
CA THR A 30 9.61 -8.33 -0.45
C THR A 30 9.97 -7.41 0.71
N PRO A 31 9.32 -7.52 1.89
CA PRO A 31 9.67 -6.72 3.06
C PRO A 31 11.08 -7.05 3.59
N PRO A 32 11.76 -6.08 4.23
CA PRO A 32 11.29 -4.71 4.52
C PRO A 32 11.52 -3.75 3.34
N PHE A 33 10.53 -2.88 3.07
CA PHE A 33 10.66 -1.78 2.11
C PHE A 33 9.90 -0.54 2.59
N THR A 34 10.17 0.60 1.95
CA THR A 34 9.43 1.85 2.18
C THR A 34 8.41 2.05 1.06
N LEU A 35 7.14 2.25 1.43
CA LEU A 35 6.06 2.58 0.51
C LEU A 35 5.86 4.10 0.52
N VAL A 36 6.13 4.76 -0.60
CA VAL A 36 5.78 6.17 -0.82
C VAL A 36 4.34 6.23 -1.32
N TRP A 37 3.44 6.84 -0.54
CA TRP A 37 2.02 6.96 -0.88
C TRP A 37 1.70 8.39 -1.34
N LEU A 38 1.55 8.54 -2.66
CA LEU A 38 1.13 9.78 -3.31
C LEU A 38 -0.38 10.04 -3.10
N GLY A 39 -0.73 11.26 -2.70
CA GLY A 39 -2.14 11.66 -2.56
C GLY A 39 -2.91 11.01 -1.39
N ARG A 40 -2.22 10.54 -0.34
CA ARG A 40 -2.84 9.85 0.81
C ARG A 40 -3.99 10.65 1.43
N LYS A 41 -3.86 11.98 1.55
CA LYS A 41 -4.92 12.85 2.06
C LYS A 41 -6.18 12.86 1.18
N ALA A 42 -6.01 12.82 -0.14
CA ALA A 42 -7.13 12.75 -1.07
C ALA A 42 -7.85 11.39 -0.99
N VAL A 43 -7.11 10.31 -0.74
CA VAL A 43 -7.68 9.00 -0.47
C VAL A 43 -8.43 9.01 0.87
N GLU A 44 -7.82 9.55 1.94
CA GLU A 44 -8.44 9.68 3.26
C GLU A 44 -9.82 10.33 3.20
N ALA A 45 -9.93 11.44 2.47
CA ALA A 45 -11.18 12.16 2.31
C ALA A 45 -12.30 11.34 1.63
N LYS A 46 -11.95 10.31 0.85
CA LYS A 46 -12.90 9.46 0.12
C LYS A 46 -13.28 8.19 0.87
N VAL A 47 -12.32 7.58 1.55
CA VAL A 47 -12.49 6.26 2.20
C VAL A 47 -12.66 6.34 3.71
N GLY A 48 -12.35 7.49 4.31
CA GLY A 48 -12.39 7.73 5.74
C GLY A 48 -11.15 7.25 6.49
N THR A 49 -10.90 7.87 7.65
CA THR A 49 -9.70 7.62 8.46
C THR A 49 -9.63 6.18 8.98
N SER A 50 -10.75 5.59 9.42
CA SER A 50 -10.77 4.22 9.97
C SER A 50 -10.33 3.16 8.94
N PHE A 51 -10.67 3.36 7.66
CA PHE A 51 -10.22 2.47 6.59
C PHE A 51 -8.71 2.62 6.34
N LEU A 52 -8.19 3.85 6.37
CA LEU A 52 -6.75 4.10 6.26
C LEU A 52 -5.98 3.51 7.44
N GLU A 53 -6.45 3.65 8.67
CA GLU A 53 -5.81 3.06 9.85
C GLU A 53 -5.69 1.53 9.73
N THR A 54 -6.71 0.88 9.16
CA THR A 54 -6.68 -0.56 8.89
C THR A 54 -5.56 -0.92 7.90
N ILE A 55 -5.45 -0.18 6.80
CA ILE A 55 -4.39 -0.38 5.80
C ILE A 55 -3.01 -0.09 6.38
N LEU A 56 -2.86 1.00 7.14
CA LEU A 56 -1.60 1.37 7.77
C LEU A 56 -1.16 0.34 8.81
N GLY A 57 -2.11 -0.20 9.59
CA GLY A 57 -1.86 -1.29 10.53
C GLY A 57 -1.35 -2.55 9.84
N LEU A 58 -1.90 -2.87 8.67
CA LEU A 58 -1.46 -3.98 7.84
C LEU A 58 0.01 -3.83 7.40
N PHE A 59 0.38 -2.63 6.95
CA PHE A 59 1.76 -2.32 6.55
C PHE A 59 2.72 -2.34 7.74
N ALA A 60 2.34 -1.73 8.87
CA ALA A 60 3.14 -1.70 10.09
C ALA A 60 3.43 -3.12 10.62
N ALA A 61 2.42 -4.00 10.62
CA ALA A 61 2.56 -5.41 11.02
C ALA A 61 3.56 -6.18 10.14
N ARG A 62 3.88 -5.68 8.95
CA ARG A 62 4.82 -6.29 7.99
C ARG A 62 6.16 -5.58 7.88
N SER A 63 6.48 -4.68 8.83
CA SER A 63 7.71 -3.86 8.81
C SER A 63 7.83 -2.99 7.54
N ILE A 64 6.69 -2.58 6.98
CA ILE A 64 6.65 -1.69 5.82
C ILE A 64 6.46 -0.28 6.33
N LYS A 65 7.44 0.57 6.05
CA LYS A 65 7.35 1.99 6.40
C LYS A 65 6.55 2.72 5.34
N VAL A 66 5.45 3.35 5.71
CA VAL A 66 4.68 4.21 4.81
C VAL A 66 5.11 5.65 5.02
N VAL A 67 5.44 6.34 3.93
CA VAL A 67 5.71 7.78 3.93
C VAL A 67 4.75 8.44 2.93
N ASP A 68 4.23 9.61 3.27
CA ASP A 68 3.57 10.46 2.29
C ASP A 68 4.58 10.92 1.24
N GLY A 69 4.22 10.75 -0.03
CA GLY A 69 4.89 11.43 -1.11
C GLY A 69 4.10 12.67 -1.46
N ASP A 70 4.76 13.81 -1.44
CA ASP A 70 4.24 15.03 -2.05
C ASP A 70 4.29 14.84 -3.58
N GLU A 71 3.25 15.26 -4.28
CA GLU A 71 3.19 15.22 -5.76
C GLU A 71 4.07 16.33 -6.39
N ASP A 72 4.84 17.05 -5.58
CA ASP A 72 5.75 18.14 -5.92
C ASP A 72 7.22 17.66 -5.97
N ASP A 73 7.57 16.76 -6.89
CA ASP A 73 8.95 16.55 -7.39
C ASP A 73 8.95 16.25 -8.90
#